data_AF-A0A0D5LXJ1-F1
#
_entry.id   AF-A0A0D5LXJ1-F1
#
_cell.length_a   1.000
_cell.length_b   1.000
_cell.length_c   1.000
_cell.angle_alpha   90.00
_cell.angle_beta   90.00
_cell.angle_gamma   90.00
#
_symmetry.space_group_name_H-M   'P 1'
#
loop_
_entity.id
_entity.type
_entity.pdbx_description
1 polymer ?
#
loop_
_entity_poly.entity_id
_entity_poly.type
_entity_poly.pdbx_seq_one_letter_code
_entity_poly.pdbx_strand_id
1 'polypeptide(L)'
;MYNITTDRNTVDSNGPTRRLPFRPLSCPAIKRLALVSGLLLPLTTASLATAAEEREPAEVYRQVCSHCHNLDKAVGPMITMPFPEGAWEVRGNHIRNTVRQGRAAMPSFREAKISDAELEGLIDALLRGELANAATGEE
;
A
#
# COMPACT_ATOMS: atom_id res chain seq x y z
N MET A 1 -31.28 7.57 23.00
CA MET A 1 -30.68 7.96 24.29
C MET A 1 -30.23 6.68 24.98
N TYR A 2 -29.09 6.12 24.57
CA TYR A 2 -28.41 5.02 25.30
C TYR A 2 -26.91 5.23 25.08
N ASN A 3 -26.21 5.57 26.16
CA ASN A 3 -24.77 5.73 26.23
C ASN A 3 -24.15 4.35 26.45
N ILE A 4 -23.06 4.03 25.74
CA ILE A 4 -22.11 3.01 26.19
C ILE A 4 -20.73 3.64 26.16
N THR A 5 -20.19 3.78 27.37
CA THR A 5 -18.89 4.30 27.74
C THR A 5 -17.94 3.12 27.93
N THR A 6 -16.63 3.42 27.86
CA THR A 6 -15.48 2.68 28.46
C THR A 6 -15.03 1.42 27.70
N ASP A 7 -13.75 1.08 27.61
CA ASP A 7 -12.54 1.67 28.17
C ASP A 7 -11.30 1.29 27.34
N ARG A 8 -10.26 2.10 27.49
CA ARG A 8 -8.86 1.82 27.14
C ARG A 8 -8.44 0.44 27.66
N ASN A 9 -7.69 -0.30 26.85
CA ASN A 9 -6.74 -1.26 27.40
C ASN A 9 -5.31 -0.75 27.22
N THR A 10 -4.68 -0.67 28.37
CA THR A 10 -3.36 -0.17 28.71
C THR A 10 -2.24 -1.10 28.26
N VAL A 11 -1.10 -0.47 27.99
CA VAL A 11 0.24 -1.04 27.87
C VAL A 11 0.57 -1.88 29.12
N ASP A 12 1.08 -3.09 28.93
CA ASP A 12 1.88 -3.77 29.95
C ASP A 12 3.25 -4.12 29.35
N SER A 13 4.27 -3.49 29.91
CA SER A 13 5.69 -3.67 29.60
C SER A 13 6.34 -4.20 30.86
N ASN A 14 6.69 -5.48 30.94
CA ASN A 14 7.67 -5.99 31.91
C ASN A 14 8.13 -7.42 31.56
N GLY A 15 9.40 -7.57 31.18
CA GLY A 15 10.07 -8.85 31.02
C GLY A 15 11.57 -8.71 31.37
N PRO A 16 12.13 -9.55 32.27
CA PRO A 16 13.33 -9.22 33.04
C PRO A 16 14.65 -9.41 32.29
N THR A 17 15.57 -8.50 32.59
CA THR A 17 16.99 -8.53 32.26
C THR A 17 17.70 -9.71 32.95
N ARG A 18 18.30 -10.61 32.16
CA ARG A 18 19.32 -11.55 32.66
C ARG A 18 20.67 -11.25 32.00
N ARG A 19 21.51 -10.52 32.75
CA ARG A 19 22.95 -10.46 32.51
C ARG A 19 23.56 -11.79 32.93
N LEU A 20 24.34 -12.42 32.06
CA LEU A 20 25.21 -13.53 32.43
C LEU A 20 26.67 -13.07 32.45
N PRO A 21 27.48 -13.62 33.38
CA PRO A 21 28.81 -13.11 33.69
C PRO A 21 29.88 -13.57 32.70
N PHE A 22 30.85 -12.66 32.53
CA PHE A 22 32.17 -12.89 31.98
C PHE A 22 32.88 -14.08 32.61
N ARG A 23 33.49 -14.92 31.76
CA ARG A 23 34.66 -15.72 32.12
C ARG A 23 35.69 -15.62 30.99
N PRO A 24 36.90 -15.11 31.25
CA PRO A 24 38.03 -15.29 30.35
C PRO A 24 38.67 -16.65 30.63
N LEU A 25 39.30 -17.27 29.62
CA LEU A 25 40.65 -17.81 29.72
C LEU A 25 41.07 -18.59 28.46
N SER A 26 42.30 -18.29 28.07
CA SER A 26 43.31 -19.18 27.53
C SER A 26 43.32 -19.48 26.02
N CYS A 27 44.23 -18.75 25.36
CA CYS A 27 44.98 -19.20 24.20
C CYS A 27 45.74 -20.51 24.52
N PRO A 28 45.83 -21.41 23.53
CA PRO A 28 47.15 -21.83 23.10
C PRO A 28 47.33 -21.61 21.60
N ALA A 29 48.51 -21.08 21.27
CA ALA A 29 48.98 -20.93 19.91
C ALA A 29 49.06 -22.29 19.20
N ILE A 30 48.39 -22.41 18.07
CA ILE A 30 48.65 -23.47 17.09
C ILE A 30 48.99 -22.78 15.77
N LYS A 31 50.30 -22.75 15.50
CA LYS A 31 50.85 -22.54 14.16
C LYS A 31 50.48 -23.76 13.32
N ARG A 32 49.85 -23.54 12.16
CA ARG A 32 50.28 -24.05 10.83
C ARG A 32 49.21 -23.77 9.77
N LEU A 33 49.56 -22.82 8.90
CA LEU A 33 49.45 -22.86 7.44
C LEU A 33 48.37 -23.79 6.84
N ALA A 34 47.28 -23.19 6.37
CA ALA A 34 46.55 -23.69 5.21
C ALA A 34 46.17 -22.47 4.36
N LEU A 35 46.74 -22.41 3.16
CA LEU A 35 46.30 -21.55 2.07
C LEU A 35 44.80 -21.82 1.83
N VAL A 36 43.95 -20.89 2.26
CA VAL A 36 42.55 -20.87 1.85
C VAL A 36 42.43 -19.75 0.83
N SER A 37 42.23 -20.14 -0.42
CA SER A 37 41.92 -19.26 -1.54
C SER A 37 40.92 -18.19 -1.11
N GLY A 38 41.34 -16.93 -1.22
CA GLY A 38 40.48 -15.77 -1.02
C GLY A 38 39.40 -15.73 -2.09
N LEU A 39 38.29 -16.41 -1.86
CA LEU A 39 37.04 -16.15 -2.54
C LEU A 39 36.48 -14.85 -1.96
N LEU A 40 36.87 -13.73 -2.55
CA LEU A 40 36.27 -12.42 -2.33
C LEU A 40 34.79 -12.50 -2.71
N LEU A 41 33.93 -12.79 -1.73
CA LEU A 41 32.49 -12.58 -1.85
C LEU A 41 32.26 -11.07 -1.95
N PRO A 42 31.70 -10.54 -3.07
CA PRO A 42 31.28 -9.16 -3.09
C PRO A 42 30.12 -9.02 -2.10
N LEU A 43 30.30 -8.19 -1.08
CA LEU A 43 29.19 -7.72 -0.23
C LEU A 43 28.31 -6.83 -1.11
N THR A 44 27.35 -7.43 -1.81
CA THR A 44 26.26 -6.69 -2.44
C THR A 44 25.31 -6.23 -1.34
N THR A 45 25.51 -5.02 -0.84
CA THR A 45 24.49 -4.32 -0.04
C THR A 45 23.30 -4.05 -0.97
N ALA A 46 22.35 -4.98 -1.04
CA ALA A 46 21.06 -4.75 -1.66
C ALA A 46 20.36 -3.65 -0.86
N SER A 47 20.26 -2.46 -1.45
CA SER A 47 19.41 -1.40 -0.94
C SER A 47 17.97 -1.87 -1.07
N LEU A 48 17.36 -2.33 0.01
CA LEU A 48 15.91 -2.44 0.08
C LEU A 48 15.35 -1.03 0.14
N ALA A 49 15.25 -0.38 -1.02
CA ALA A 49 14.22 0.61 -1.21
C ALA A 49 12.91 -0.15 -1.03
N THR A 50 12.28 0.00 0.13
CA THR A 50 10.88 -0.39 0.29
C THR A 50 10.13 0.53 -0.68
N ALA A 51 9.91 0.06 -1.91
CA ALA A 51 8.83 0.60 -2.71
C ALA A 51 7.59 0.44 -1.83
N ALA A 52 6.92 1.54 -1.52
CA ALA A 52 5.63 1.45 -0.88
C ALA A 52 4.79 0.51 -1.75
N GLU A 53 4.26 -0.56 -1.15
CA GLU A 53 3.46 -1.52 -1.88
C GLU A 53 2.27 -0.78 -2.50
N GLU A 54 2.10 -0.94 -3.80
CA GLU A 54 0.99 -0.32 -4.54
C GLU A 54 -0.32 -0.93 -4.03
N ARG A 55 -1.30 -0.07 -3.73
CA ARG A 55 -2.60 -0.56 -3.26
C ARG A 55 -3.37 -1.19 -4.42
N GLU A 56 -4.11 -2.23 -4.10
CA GLU A 56 -5.07 -2.84 -5.04
C GLU A 56 -6.11 -1.81 -5.52
N PRO A 57 -6.58 -1.88 -6.79
CA PRO A 57 -7.54 -0.93 -7.35
C PRO A 57 -8.81 -0.73 -6.50
N ALA A 58 -9.34 -1.81 -5.93
CA ALA A 58 -10.51 -1.76 -5.05
C ALA A 58 -10.21 -0.99 -3.75
N GLU A 59 -9.01 -1.10 -3.22
CA GLU A 59 -8.59 -0.35 -2.03
C GLU A 59 -8.44 1.15 -2.35
N VAL A 60 -7.81 1.49 -3.48
CA VAL A 60 -7.71 2.88 -3.94
C VAL A 60 -9.10 3.49 -4.10
N TYR A 61 -10.03 2.79 -4.75
CA TYR A 61 -11.41 3.24 -4.91
C TYR A 61 -12.11 3.47 -3.57
N ARG A 62 -12.05 2.50 -2.64
CA ARG A 62 -12.68 2.62 -1.32
C ARG A 62 -12.14 3.80 -0.53
N GLN A 63 -10.82 3.99 -0.52
CA GLN A 63 -10.18 5.03 0.30
C GLN A 63 -10.30 6.44 -0.28
N VAL A 64 -10.43 6.57 -1.60
CA VAL A 64 -10.31 7.87 -2.28
C VAL A 64 -11.55 8.28 -3.06
N CYS A 65 -12.19 7.35 -3.77
CA CYS A 65 -13.27 7.66 -4.71
C CYS A 65 -14.66 7.46 -4.12
N SER A 66 -14.84 6.42 -3.29
CA SER A 66 -16.15 5.94 -2.82
C SER A 66 -16.96 7.00 -2.08
N HIS A 67 -16.29 7.89 -1.32
CA HIS A 67 -16.95 8.93 -0.55
C HIS A 67 -17.82 9.85 -1.42
N CYS A 68 -17.44 10.02 -2.69
CA CYS A 68 -18.22 10.82 -3.63
C CYS A 68 -18.98 9.97 -4.65
N HIS A 69 -18.44 8.81 -5.04
CA HIS A 69 -18.92 8.03 -6.18
C HIS A 69 -19.78 6.81 -5.79
N ASN A 70 -19.99 6.54 -4.50
CA ASN A 70 -20.97 5.55 -4.06
C ASN A 70 -22.40 6.06 -4.23
N LEU A 71 -23.32 5.11 -4.46
CA LEU A 71 -24.74 5.37 -4.64
C LEU A 71 -25.40 6.05 -3.43
N ASP A 72 -24.94 5.72 -2.22
CA ASP A 72 -25.54 6.20 -0.98
C ASP A 72 -25.20 7.66 -0.66
N LYS A 73 -24.11 8.19 -1.23
CA LYS A 73 -23.65 9.57 -0.98
C LYS A 73 -24.17 10.58 -2.01
N ALA A 74 -24.39 10.14 -3.26
CA ALA A 74 -24.91 10.96 -4.36
C ALA A 74 -24.20 12.31 -4.60
N VAL A 75 -22.91 12.42 -4.22
CA VAL A 75 -22.09 13.64 -4.45
C VAL A 75 -21.64 13.72 -5.90
N GLY A 76 -21.20 12.58 -6.45
CA GLY A 76 -20.84 12.40 -7.84
C GLY A 76 -21.62 11.25 -8.48
N PRO A 77 -21.56 11.12 -9.81
CA PRO A 77 -22.17 9.98 -10.50
C PRO A 77 -21.49 8.67 -10.09
N MET A 78 -22.21 7.56 -10.15
CA MET A 78 -21.60 6.23 -10.07
C MET A 78 -20.65 6.04 -11.27
N ILE A 79 -19.45 5.50 -11.00
CA ILE A 79 -18.40 5.29 -12.01
C ILE A 79 -17.95 3.82 -12.14
N THR A 80 -18.58 2.90 -11.41
CA THR A 80 -18.17 1.49 -11.32
C THR A 80 -18.87 0.57 -12.33
N MET A 81 -19.72 1.14 -13.20
CA MET A 81 -20.32 0.39 -14.30
C MET A 81 -19.30 0.18 -15.43
N PRO A 82 -19.31 -0.99 -16.09
CA PRO A 82 -18.36 -1.28 -17.17
C PRO A 82 -18.59 -0.38 -18.38
N PHE A 83 -17.51 -0.08 -19.10
CA PHE A 83 -17.53 0.65 -20.36
C PHE A 83 -17.36 -0.31 -21.56
N PRO A 84 -17.97 -0.02 -22.72
CA PRO A 84 -17.73 -0.81 -23.93
C PRO A 84 -16.26 -0.70 -24.34
N GLU A 85 -15.64 -1.82 -24.75
CA GLU A 85 -14.21 -1.92 -25.10
C GLU A 85 -13.75 -0.86 -26.10
N GLY A 86 -14.57 -0.58 -27.13
CA GLY A 86 -14.27 0.45 -28.13
C GLY A 86 -14.18 1.89 -27.59
N ALA A 87 -14.56 2.13 -26.33
CA ALA A 87 -14.45 3.42 -25.66
C ALA A 87 -13.32 3.49 -24.62
N TRP A 88 -12.60 2.39 -24.36
CA TRP A 88 -11.65 2.29 -23.25
C TRP A 88 -10.53 3.32 -23.33
N GLU A 89 -9.93 3.56 -24.49
CA GLU A 89 -8.86 4.54 -24.64
C GLU A 89 -9.34 5.96 -24.28
N VAL A 90 -10.44 6.40 -24.88
CA VAL A 90 -11.01 7.73 -24.64
C VAL A 90 -11.46 7.89 -23.19
N ARG A 91 -12.03 6.84 -22.60
CA ARG A 91 -12.50 6.86 -21.21
C ARG A 91 -11.38 6.79 -20.20
N GLY A 92 -10.37 5.95 -20.42
CA GLY A 92 -9.18 5.88 -19.58
C GLY A 92 -8.44 7.22 -19.54
N ASN A 93 -8.22 7.85 -20.69
CA ASN A 93 -7.62 9.18 -20.78
C ASN A 93 -8.46 10.24 -20.04
N HIS A 94 -9.79 10.17 -20.19
CA HIS A 94 -10.70 11.08 -19.48
C HIS A 94 -10.64 10.90 -17.96
N ILE A 95 -10.62 9.66 -17.47
CA ILE A 95 -10.51 9.35 -16.04
C ILE A 95 -9.17 9.85 -15.50
N ARG A 96 -8.06 9.53 -16.17
CA ARG A 96 -6.71 10.00 -15.79
C ARG A 96 -6.67 11.51 -15.64
N ASN A 97 -7.09 12.23 -16.67
CA ASN A 97 -7.06 13.69 -16.67
C ASN A 97 -7.98 14.25 -15.58
N THR A 98 -9.17 13.68 -15.40
CA THR A 98 -10.09 14.10 -14.34
C THR A 98 -9.48 13.88 -12.94
N VAL A 99 -8.82 12.76 -12.69
CA VAL A 99 -8.16 12.47 -11.40
C VAL A 99 -6.98 13.42 -11.15
N ARG A 100 -6.16 13.69 -12.17
CA ARG A 100 -4.96 14.53 -12.02
C ARG A 100 -5.25 16.03 -12.00
N GLN A 101 -6.27 16.47 -12.74
CA GLN A 101 -6.59 17.89 -12.90
C GLN A 101 -7.78 18.34 -12.05
N GLY A 102 -8.58 17.40 -11.55
CA GLY A 102 -9.87 17.70 -10.95
C GLY A 102 -10.92 18.08 -12.00
N ARG A 103 -12.20 18.05 -11.62
CA ARG A 103 -13.29 18.51 -12.49
C ARG A 103 -14.52 18.89 -11.67
N ALA A 104 -15.02 20.11 -11.87
CA ALA A 104 -16.08 20.68 -11.05
C ALA A 104 -15.73 20.61 -9.55
N ALA A 105 -16.57 19.98 -8.73
CA ALA A 105 -16.31 19.79 -7.29
C ALA A 105 -15.34 18.63 -6.99
N MET A 106 -14.97 17.80 -7.97
CA MET A 106 -14.00 16.72 -7.78
C MET A 106 -12.59 17.32 -7.67
N PRO A 107 -11.88 17.09 -6.54
CA PRO A 107 -10.53 17.62 -6.35
C PRO A 107 -9.53 16.92 -7.27
N SER A 108 -8.38 17.55 -7.48
CA SER A 108 -7.22 16.90 -8.11
C SER A 108 -6.46 16.04 -7.10
N PHE A 109 -5.98 14.88 -7.55
CA PHE A 109 -5.21 13.94 -6.75
C PHE A 109 -3.77 13.87 -7.26
N ARG A 110 -2.84 14.25 -6.38
CA ARG A 110 -1.39 14.26 -6.63
C ARG A 110 -0.83 12.83 -6.64
N GLU A 111 0.33 12.63 -7.26
CA GLU A 111 1.06 11.34 -7.23
C GLU A 111 1.30 10.82 -5.81
N ALA A 112 1.57 11.72 -4.86
CA ALA A 112 1.75 11.36 -3.45
C ALA A 112 0.49 10.77 -2.78
N LYS A 113 -0.70 10.92 -3.38
CA LYS A 113 -1.98 10.39 -2.88
C LYS A 113 -2.46 9.17 -3.67
N ILE A 114 -2.21 9.16 -4.98
CA ILE A 114 -2.45 8.04 -5.89
C ILE A 114 -1.27 8.01 -6.85
N SER A 115 -0.41 7.00 -6.78
CA SER A 115 0.71 6.88 -7.72
C SER A 115 0.21 6.71 -9.16
N ASP A 116 1.09 6.86 -10.15
CA ASP A 116 0.67 6.63 -11.54
C ASP A 116 0.27 5.17 -11.77
N ALA A 117 1.00 4.21 -11.21
CA ALA A 117 0.68 2.79 -11.32
C ALA A 117 -0.65 2.44 -10.63
N GLU A 118 -0.91 2.98 -9.44
CA GLU A 118 -2.21 2.83 -8.77
C GLU A 118 -3.35 3.43 -9.60
N LEU A 119 -3.10 4.55 -10.28
CA LEU A 119 -4.10 5.18 -11.15
C LEU A 119 -4.36 4.35 -12.41
N GLU A 120 -3.34 3.75 -13.02
CA GLU A 120 -3.52 2.81 -14.14
C GLU A 120 -4.38 1.61 -13.74
N GLY A 121 -4.01 0.95 -12.65
CA GLY A 121 -4.77 -0.20 -12.15
C GLY A 121 -6.21 0.16 -11.81
N LEU A 122 -6.42 1.33 -11.21
CA LEU A 122 -7.75 1.87 -10.95
C LEU A 122 -8.56 2.12 -12.23
N ILE A 123 -7.93 2.71 -13.25
CA ILE A 123 -8.58 2.97 -14.55
C ILE A 123 -9.01 1.66 -15.19
N ASP A 124 -8.13 0.66 -15.26
CA ASP A 124 -8.43 -0.64 -15.85
C ASP A 124 -9.59 -1.33 -15.13
N ALA A 125 -9.57 -1.36 -13.80
CA ALA A 125 -10.64 -1.95 -13.01
C ALA A 125 -12.00 -1.23 -13.20
N LEU A 126 -11.99 0.11 -13.29
CA LEU A 126 -13.19 0.90 -13.59
C LEU A 126 -13.73 0.62 -14.98
N LEU A 127 -12.85 0.55 -15.99
CA LEU A 127 -13.26 0.30 -17.39
C LEU A 127 -13.90 -1.09 -17.53
N ARG A 128 -13.38 -2.09 -16.83
CA ARG A 128 -13.90 -3.47 -16.81
C ARG A 128 -15.11 -3.65 -15.89
N GLY A 129 -15.45 -2.66 -15.06
CA GLY A 129 -16.55 -2.75 -14.10
C GLY A 129 -16.29 -3.68 -12.92
N GLU A 130 -15.02 -3.99 -12.63
CA GLU A 130 -14.61 -4.91 -11.56
C GLU A 130 -14.88 -4.36 -10.15
N LEU A 131 -15.18 -3.06 -10.06
CA LEU A 131 -15.42 -2.34 -8.81
C LEU A 131 -16.91 -2.20 -8.47
N ALA A 132 -17.81 -2.88 -9.20
CA ALA A 132 -19.26 -2.78 -8.96
C ALA A 132 -19.66 -3.10 -7.51
N ASN A 133 -19.10 -4.17 -6.93
CA ASN A 133 -19.37 -4.58 -5.54
C ASN A 133 -18.79 -3.59 -4.52
N ALA A 134 -17.67 -2.92 -4.85
CA ALA A 134 -17.08 -1.91 -3.98
C ALA A 134 -17.97 -0.67 -3.81
N ALA A 135 -18.91 -0.43 -4.74
CA ALA A 135 -19.86 0.68 -4.69
C ALA A 135 -21.15 0.37 -3.91
N THR A 136 -21.48 -0.91 -3.69
CA THR A 136 -22.70 -1.33 -2.97
C THR A 136 -22.48 -1.53 -1.47
N GLY A 137 -21.22 -1.63 -1.02
CA GLY A 137 -20.89 -1.81 0.39
C GLY A 137 -21.11 -3.24 0.89
N GLU A 138 -21.22 -4.21 -0.03
CA GLU A 138 -21.32 -5.64 0.28
C GLU A 138 -19.91 -6.25 0.23
N GLU A 139 -19.37 -6.66 1.40
CA GLU A 139 -18.15 -7.47 1.53
C GLU A 139 -18.46 -8.97 1.38
#